data_AF-A0A162M0F0-F1
#
_entry.id   AF-A0A162M0F0-F1
#
_cell.length_a   1.000
_cell.length_b   1.000
_cell.length_c   1.000
_cell.angle_alpha   90.00
_cell.angle_beta   90.00
_cell.angle_gamma   90.00
#
_symmetry.space_group_name_H-M   'P 1'
#
loop_
_entity.id
_entity.type
_entity.pdbx_description
1 polymer ?
#
loop_
_entity_poly.entity_id
_entity_poly.type
_entity_poly.pdbx_seq_one_letter_code
_entity_poly.pdbx_strand_id
1 'polypeptide(L)'
;MSYGQMRGGAGSRSVVHAGRSGRQKHIPNYSLKRRRRTVTRPDPRTPRELYHALKPAFIGFLCEWSGCKANLHNMDTLRRHVDAIHLKPREQHCCLWGKCGEQSVARQIDGVALATHLEQAHLVPMTWHVGDGPKNSCDWSTKLEADAEVVADFLKDKEGNQVTPSTRDQLVEDLQTYRTNRRKLKELILRRDENLDSQSSDASEDEDIGSGL
;
A
#
# COMPACT_ATOMS: atom_id res chain seq x y z
N MET A 1 52.36 44.56 45.02
CA MET A 1 53.67 44.16 44.45
C MET A 1 53.41 43.31 43.21
N SER A 2 54.05 43.67 42.11
CA SER A 2 53.68 43.33 40.72
C SER A 2 54.21 41.96 40.28
N TYR A 3 53.36 41.20 39.58
CA TYR A 3 53.63 39.88 39.01
C TYR A 3 54.63 39.88 37.83
N GLY A 4 55.19 41.05 37.48
CA GLY A 4 56.08 41.24 36.33
C GLY A 4 57.51 40.70 36.51
N GLN A 5 57.92 40.27 37.71
CA GLN A 5 59.31 39.98 38.03
C GLN A 5 59.70 38.48 38.02
N MET A 6 58.83 37.60 37.50
CA MET A 6 59.13 36.16 37.34
C MET A 6 59.21 35.67 35.89
N ARG A 7 59.28 36.58 34.90
CA ARG A 7 59.65 36.21 33.52
C ARG A 7 61.14 36.45 33.30
N GLY A 8 61.90 35.37 33.30
CA GLY A 8 63.30 35.38 32.87
C GLY A 8 63.45 35.73 31.38
N GLY A 9 64.51 36.47 31.09
CA GLY A 9 65.37 36.25 29.92
C GLY A 9 64.91 36.82 28.58
N ALA A 10 65.32 38.06 28.32
CA ALA A 10 65.43 38.60 26.97
C ALA A 10 66.45 37.78 26.16
N GLY A 11 65.99 37.18 25.06
CA GLY A 11 66.81 36.61 24.00
C GLY A 11 66.34 37.18 22.67
N SER A 12 67.07 38.18 22.17
CA SER A 12 66.87 38.76 20.84
C SER A 12 67.15 37.72 19.76
N ARG A 13 66.11 37.29 19.04
CA ARG A 13 66.26 36.60 17.75
C ARG A 13 65.29 37.20 16.74
N SER A 14 65.85 37.69 15.65
CA SER A 14 65.19 38.37 14.55
C SER A 14 63.96 37.61 14.05
N VAL A 15 62.82 38.31 14.03
CA VAL A 15 61.58 37.83 13.44
C VAL A 15 61.76 37.82 11.92
N VAL A 16 61.93 36.62 11.36
CA VAL A 16 61.78 36.41 9.92
C VAL A 16 60.28 36.34 9.65
N HIS A 17 59.72 37.36 9.02
CA HIS A 17 58.34 37.33 8.52
C HIS A 17 58.25 36.33 7.35
N ALA A 18 58.00 35.06 7.67
CA ALA A 18 57.48 34.11 6.71
C ALA A 18 56.02 34.48 6.42
N GLY A 19 55.76 35.00 5.22
CA GLY A 19 54.41 35.35 4.76
C GLY A 19 53.45 34.17 4.92
N ARG A 20 52.27 34.44 5.48
CA ARG A 20 51.16 33.48 5.49
C ARG A 20 50.83 33.13 4.04
N SER A 21 51.23 31.94 3.60
CA SER A 21 50.76 31.36 2.35
C SER A 21 49.23 31.32 2.38
N GLY A 22 48.59 31.98 1.42
CA GLY A 22 47.15 32.08 1.32
C GLY A 22 46.46 30.73 1.44
N ARG A 23 45.36 30.70 2.20
CA ARG A 23 44.43 29.58 2.29
C ARG A 23 43.97 29.23 0.88
N GLN A 24 44.54 28.18 0.29
CA GLN A 24 44.11 27.67 -1.00
C GLN A 24 42.62 27.32 -0.90
N LYS A 25 41.78 28.06 -1.62
CA LYS A 25 40.37 27.71 -1.78
C LYS A 25 40.34 26.40 -2.55
N HIS A 26 39.88 25.33 -1.92
CA HIS A 26 39.71 24.02 -2.54
C HIS A 26 38.65 24.16 -3.65
N ILE A 27 39.10 24.35 -4.90
CA ILE A 27 38.23 24.31 -6.07
C ILE A 27 37.74 22.86 -6.16
N PRO A 28 36.42 22.58 -6.05
CA PRO A 28 35.94 21.21 -6.19
C PRO A 28 36.28 20.71 -7.58
N ASN A 29 37.17 19.73 -7.65
CA ASN A 29 37.54 19.09 -8.90
C ASN A 29 36.32 18.34 -9.44
N TYR A 30 35.67 18.91 -10.46
CA TYR A 30 34.54 18.33 -11.17
C TYR A 30 34.97 17.28 -12.20
N SER A 31 36.24 16.83 -12.18
CA SER A 31 36.65 15.62 -12.91
C SER A 31 35.66 14.52 -12.54
N LEU A 32 34.83 14.14 -13.52
CA LEU A 32 33.75 13.20 -13.37
C LEU A 32 34.27 12.01 -12.60
N LYS A 33 33.92 11.91 -11.31
CA LYS A 33 34.25 10.76 -10.47
C LYS A 33 33.80 9.56 -11.27
N ARG A 34 34.77 8.79 -11.78
CA ARG A 34 34.52 7.58 -12.56
C ARG A 34 33.53 6.77 -11.74
N ARG A 35 32.29 6.68 -12.25
CA ARG A 35 31.16 6.07 -11.56
C ARG A 35 31.67 4.75 -11.01
N ARG A 36 31.77 4.58 -9.69
CA ARG A 36 32.02 3.25 -9.13
C ARG A 36 30.98 2.36 -9.80
N ARG A 37 31.41 1.31 -10.51
CA ARG A 37 30.51 0.28 -11.01
C ARG A 37 29.74 -0.17 -9.78
N THR A 38 28.51 0.30 -9.62
CA THR A 38 27.59 -0.22 -8.64
C THR A 38 27.53 -1.70 -8.96
N VAL A 39 27.91 -2.55 -7.99
CA VAL A 39 27.72 -4.00 -8.08
C VAL A 39 26.33 -4.19 -8.66
N THR A 40 26.26 -4.81 -9.85
CA THR A 40 25.02 -5.01 -10.58
C THR A 40 24.02 -5.58 -9.58
N ARG A 41 22.97 -4.82 -9.23
CA ARG A 41 21.91 -5.37 -8.41
C ARG A 41 21.45 -6.64 -9.12
N PRO A 42 21.32 -7.77 -8.42
CA PRO A 42 20.72 -8.95 -9.04
C PRO A 42 19.42 -8.51 -9.68
N ASP A 43 19.20 -8.98 -10.90
CA ASP A 43 18.03 -8.60 -11.70
C ASP A 43 16.79 -8.80 -10.81
N PRO A 44 15.92 -7.78 -10.65
CA PRO A 44 14.73 -7.94 -9.84
C PRO A 44 13.96 -9.16 -10.34
N ARG A 45 13.64 -10.08 -9.42
CA ARG A 45 12.84 -11.26 -9.73
C ARG A 45 11.62 -10.83 -10.52
N THR A 46 11.32 -11.57 -11.57
CA THR A 46 10.12 -11.27 -12.36
C THR A 46 8.89 -11.36 -11.45
N PRO A 47 7.82 -10.58 -11.69
CA PRO A 47 6.60 -10.67 -10.89
C PRO A 47 6.06 -12.10 -10.74
N ARG A 48 6.26 -12.94 -11.77
CA ARG A 48 5.89 -14.35 -11.78
C ARG A 48 6.72 -15.20 -10.81
N GLU A 49 8.04 -14.99 -10.77
CA GLU A 49 8.92 -15.68 -9.81
C GLU A 49 8.59 -15.28 -8.37
N LEU A 50 8.29 -14.01 -8.14
CA LEU A 50 7.83 -13.54 -6.84
C LEU A 50 6.53 -14.26 -6.45
N TYR A 51 5.55 -14.31 -7.35
CA TYR A 51 4.28 -15.00 -7.11
C TYR A 51 4.47 -16.49 -6.75
N HIS A 52 5.27 -17.24 -7.51
CA HIS A 52 5.52 -18.65 -7.20
C HIS A 52 6.30 -18.86 -5.89
N ALA A 53 7.15 -17.90 -5.50
CA ALA A 53 7.88 -17.97 -4.24
C ALA A 53 6.99 -17.73 -3.01
N LEU A 54 5.83 -17.07 -3.15
CA LEU A 54 4.96 -16.71 -2.03
C LEU A 54 4.32 -17.92 -1.33
N LYS A 55 4.18 -19.07 -2.01
CA LYS A 55 3.56 -20.31 -1.49
C LYS A 55 2.39 -20.03 -0.52
N PRO A 56 1.34 -19.33 -0.97
CA PRO A 56 0.24 -18.95 -0.09
C PRO A 56 -0.47 -20.18 0.47
N ALA A 57 -0.77 -20.15 1.77
CA ALA A 57 -1.61 -21.13 2.42
C ALA A 57 -3.08 -20.69 2.33
N PHE A 58 -3.93 -21.54 1.77
CA PHE A 58 -5.36 -21.28 1.69
C PHE A 58 -6.09 -22.04 2.79
N ILE A 59 -7.16 -21.44 3.32
CA ILE A 59 -8.05 -22.10 4.26
C ILE A 59 -8.85 -23.15 3.49
N GLY A 60 -8.88 -24.38 4.00
CA GLY A 60 -9.73 -25.44 3.45
C GLY A 60 -11.15 -25.32 3.98
N PHE A 61 -12.13 -25.45 3.09
CA PHE A 61 -13.55 -25.45 3.43
C PHE A 61 -14.00 -26.88 3.70
N LEU A 62 -13.99 -27.26 4.98
CA LEU A 62 -14.36 -28.61 5.40
C LEU A 62 -15.88 -28.75 5.48
N CYS A 63 -16.40 -29.82 4.88
CA CYS A 63 -17.78 -30.22 5.13
C CYS A 63 -17.85 -30.99 6.46
N GLU A 64 -18.58 -30.45 7.43
CA GLU A 64 -18.72 -31.05 8.76
C GLU A 64 -19.97 -31.93 8.88
N TRP A 65 -20.58 -32.32 7.76
CA TRP A 65 -21.68 -33.28 7.77
C TRP A 65 -21.21 -34.61 8.37
N SER A 66 -22.05 -35.28 9.16
CA SER A 66 -21.72 -36.55 9.80
C SER A 66 -21.22 -37.58 8.77
N GLY A 67 -19.95 -37.98 8.92
CA GLY A 67 -19.28 -38.93 8.02
C GLY A 67 -18.71 -38.33 6.72
N CYS A 68 -18.89 -37.04 6.46
CA CYS A 68 -18.26 -36.36 5.32
C CYS A 68 -16.84 -35.89 5.68
N LYS A 69 -15.90 -36.06 4.75
CA LYS A 69 -14.50 -35.60 4.87
C LYS A 69 -14.09 -34.73 3.68
N ALA A 70 -15.06 -34.12 3.02
CA ALA A 70 -14.79 -33.27 1.86
C ALA A 70 -14.03 -32.02 2.32
N ASN A 71 -12.87 -31.77 1.71
CA ASN A 71 -12.12 -30.53 1.84
C ASN A 71 -12.20 -29.79 0.51
N LEU A 72 -12.83 -28.62 0.52
CA LEU A 72 -13.20 -27.86 -0.66
C LEU A 72 -12.41 -26.54 -0.69
N HIS A 73 -12.33 -25.94 -1.88
CA HIS A 73 -11.47 -24.76 -2.10
C HIS A 73 -12.22 -23.43 -1.96
N ASN A 74 -13.55 -23.44 -2.02
CA ASN A 74 -14.39 -22.24 -1.98
C ASN A 74 -15.75 -22.55 -1.33
N MET A 75 -16.36 -21.57 -0.66
CA MET A 75 -17.74 -21.64 -0.16
C MET A 75 -18.76 -22.04 -1.22
N ASP A 76 -18.66 -21.54 -2.44
CA ASP A 76 -19.56 -21.89 -3.55
C ASP A 76 -19.47 -23.39 -3.90
N THR A 77 -18.27 -23.97 -3.81
CA THR A 77 -18.09 -25.41 -3.99
C THR A 77 -18.64 -26.21 -2.82
N LEU A 78 -18.59 -25.66 -1.61
CA LEU A 78 -19.22 -26.25 -0.43
C LEU A 78 -20.73 -26.22 -0.49
N ARG A 79 -21.36 -25.10 -0.87
CA ARG A 79 -22.81 -25.01 -1.11
C ARG A 79 -23.28 -26.07 -2.09
N ARG A 80 -22.66 -26.12 -3.28
CA ARG A 80 -22.98 -27.12 -4.30
C ARG A 80 -22.76 -28.56 -3.83
N HIS A 81 -21.69 -28.80 -3.07
CA HIS A 81 -21.41 -30.11 -2.49
C HIS A 81 -22.53 -30.54 -1.53
N VAL A 82 -22.93 -29.66 -0.62
CA VAL A 82 -23.97 -29.93 0.36
C VAL A 82 -25.31 -30.20 -0.33
N ASP A 83 -25.70 -29.37 -1.29
CA ASP A 83 -26.92 -29.57 -2.08
C ASP A 83 -26.92 -30.91 -2.83
N ALA A 84 -25.82 -31.23 -3.51
CA ALA A 84 -25.73 -32.40 -4.37
C ALA A 84 -25.53 -33.73 -3.61
N ILE A 85 -24.91 -33.70 -2.43
CA ILE A 85 -24.55 -34.91 -1.68
C ILE A 85 -25.50 -35.13 -0.49
N HIS A 86 -25.88 -34.07 0.21
CA HIS A 86 -26.61 -34.17 1.48
C HIS A 86 -28.10 -33.81 1.36
N LEU A 87 -28.49 -32.93 0.43
CA LEU A 87 -29.90 -32.54 0.22
C LEU A 87 -30.60 -33.32 -0.89
N LYS A 88 -30.03 -34.42 -1.36
CA LYS A 88 -30.71 -35.32 -2.30
C LYS A 88 -32.08 -35.73 -1.76
N PRO A 89 -33.11 -35.87 -2.62
CA PRO A 89 -34.46 -36.22 -2.20
C PRO A 89 -34.44 -37.51 -1.37
N ARG A 90 -34.79 -37.39 -0.09
CA ARG A 90 -34.92 -38.51 0.85
C ARG A 90 -36.24 -38.35 1.56
N GLU A 91 -36.82 -39.47 1.98
CA GLU A 91 -38.09 -39.48 2.72
C GLU A 91 -37.99 -38.79 4.09
N GLN A 92 -36.77 -38.60 4.60
CA GLN A 92 -36.48 -37.93 5.87
C GLN A 92 -35.24 -37.03 5.72
N HIS A 93 -35.43 -35.73 5.91
CA HIS A 93 -34.34 -34.76 5.94
C HIS A 93 -34.08 -34.34 7.40
N CYS A 94 -32.87 -34.63 7.88
CA CYS A 94 -32.36 -34.17 9.16
C CYS A 94 -31.01 -33.47 8.93
N CYS A 95 -30.77 -32.39 9.68
CA CYS A 95 -29.47 -31.74 9.68
C CYS A 95 -28.49 -32.60 10.49
N LEU A 96 -27.41 -33.05 9.85
CA LEU A 96 -26.33 -33.80 10.51
C LEU A 96 -25.02 -33.00 10.46
N TRP A 97 -25.09 -31.68 10.41
CA TRP A 97 -23.94 -30.80 10.40
C TRP A 97 -23.31 -30.71 11.79
N GLY A 98 -22.06 -31.15 11.95
CA GLY A 98 -21.36 -31.12 13.22
C GLY A 98 -22.19 -31.76 14.34
N LYS A 99 -22.55 -30.96 15.35
CA LYS A 99 -23.41 -31.35 16.48
C LYS A 99 -24.86 -30.87 16.36
N CYS A 100 -25.24 -30.27 15.23
CA CYS A 100 -26.58 -29.70 15.03
C CYS A 100 -27.70 -30.75 15.13
N GLY A 101 -27.42 -31.97 14.70
CA GLY A 101 -28.36 -33.09 14.78
C GLY A 101 -28.65 -33.57 16.22
N GLU A 102 -27.81 -33.20 17.20
CA GLU A 102 -28.01 -33.55 18.61
C GLU A 102 -28.81 -32.47 19.37
N GLN A 103 -28.75 -31.23 18.89
CA GLN A 103 -29.24 -30.04 19.60
C GLN A 103 -30.60 -29.56 19.12
N SER A 104 -30.94 -29.88 17.88
CA SER A 104 -32.21 -29.47 17.27
C SER A 104 -33.15 -30.66 17.18
N VAL A 105 -34.43 -30.36 17.38
CA VAL A 105 -35.58 -31.23 17.22
C VAL A 105 -35.67 -31.67 15.74
N ALA A 106 -34.75 -32.50 15.26
CA ALA A 106 -34.68 -32.97 13.88
C ALA A 106 -35.74 -34.06 13.63
N ARG A 107 -37.01 -33.73 13.92
CA ARG A 107 -38.16 -34.38 13.32
C ARG A 107 -38.29 -33.79 11.93
N GLN A 108 -37.81 -34.56 10.95
CA GLN A 108 -38.25 -34.51 9.55
C GLN A 108 -38.55 -33.09 9.03
N ILE A 109 -37.50 -32.37 8.67
CA ILE A 109 -37.61 -31.03 8.09
C ILE A 109 -37.95 -31.21 6.61
N ASP A 110 -38.73 -30.30 6.00
CA ASP A 110 -38.89 -30.29 4.55
C ASP A 110 -37.55 -29.97 3.86
N GLY A 111 -37.32 -30.45 2.64
CA GLY A 111 -36.04 -30.25 1.93
C GLY A 111 -35.69 -28.76 1.75
N VAL A 112 -36.69 -27.92 1.48
CA VAL A 112 -36.51 -26.47 1.34
C VAL A 112 -36.15 -25.82 2.68
N ALA A 113 -36.84 -26.21 3.76
CA ALA A 113 -36.57 -25.70 5.10
C ALA A 113 -35.20 -26.18 5.64
N LEU A 114 -34.73 -27.36 5.22
CA LEU A 114 -33.38 -27.81 5.53
C LEU A 114 -32.34 -26.95 4.81
N ALA A 115 -32.54 -26.63 3.53
CA ALA A 115 -31.62 -25.77 2.78
C ALA A 115 -31.45 -24.38 3.40
N THR A 116 -32.57 -23.74 3.78
CA THR A 116 -32.53 -22.42 4.42
C THR A 116 -31.88 -22.47 5.80
N HIS A 117 -32.16 -23.53 6.58
CA HIS A 117 -31.50 -23.76 7.86
C HIS A 117 -29.98 -23.90 7.69
N LEU A 118 -29.51 -24.72 6.75
CA LEU A 118 -28.07 -24.93 6.52
C LEU A 118 -27.37 -23.63 6.11
N GLU A 119 -27.99 -22.85 5.21
CA GLU A 119 -27.41 -21.58 4.79
C GLU A 119 -27.30 -20.60 5.97
N GLN A 120 -28.36 -20.42 6.75
CA GLN A 120 -28.38 -19.44 7.84
C GLN A 120 -27.58 -19.88 9.07
N ALA A 121 -27.65 -21.16 9.46
CA ALA A 121 -27.06 -21.65 10.70
C ALA A 121 -25.59 -22.07 10.56
N HIS A 122 -25.15 -22.47 9.37
CA HIS A 122 -23.81 -23.04 9.18
C HIS A 122 -22.99 -22.31 8.13
N LEU A 123 -23.53 -22.13 6.92
CA LEU A 123 -22.74 -21.62 5.79
C LEU A 123 -22.49 -20.12 5.89
N VAL A 124 -23.51 -19.31 6.23
CA VAL A 124 -23.36 -17.87 6.44
C VAL A 124 -22.37 -17.57 7.58
N PRO A 125 -22.49 -18.14 8.81
CA PRO A 125 -21.49 -17.95 9.86
C PRO A 125 -20.07 -18.33 9.43
N MET A 126 -19.92 -19.41 8.66
CA MET A 126 -18.63 -19.79 8.10
C MET A 126 -18.08 -18.72 7.14
N THR A 127 -18.91 -18.17 6.24
CA THR A 127 -18.49 -17.08 5.35
C THR A 127 -18.05 -15.83 6.11
N TRP A 128 -18.69 -15.50 7.24
CA TRP A 128 -18.25 -14.40 8.10
C TRP A 128 -16.86 -14.64 8.74
N HIS A 129 -16.49 -15.90 8.98
CA HIS A 129 -15.23 -16.25 9.63
C HIS A 129 -14.06 -16.43 8.67
N VAL A 130 -14.28 -17.08 7.53
CA VAL A 130 -13.21 -17.45 6.59
C VAL A 130 -13.32 -16.78 5.21
N GLY A 131 -14.42 -16.08 4.94
CA GLY A 131 -14.74 -15.52 3.63
C GLY A 131 -15.21 -16.57 2.61
N ASP A 132 -15.37 -16.15 1.35
CA ASP A 132 -15.82 -17.06 0.28
C ASP A 132 -14.70 -17.94 -0.30
N GLY A 133 -13.45 -17.50 -0.18
CA GLY A 133 -12.30 -18.16 -0.79
C GLY A 133 -12.14 -17.85 -2.29
N PRO A 134 -11.08 -18.41 -2.92
CA PRO A 134 -10.74 -18.12 -4.31
C PRO A 134 -11.84 -18.62 -5.26
N LYS A 135 -12.40 -17.72 -6.08
CA LYS A 135 -13.32 -18.11 -7.17
C LYS A 135 -12.51 -18.63 -8.35
N ASN A 136 -12.87 -19.83 -8.81
CA ASN A 136 -12.28 -20.46 -10.01
C ASN A 136 -12.87 -19.90 -11.31
N SER A 137 -13.89 -19.04 -11.23
CA SER A 137 -14.23 -18.11 -12.31
C SER A 137 -13.13 -17.07 -12.39
N CYS A 138 -12.00 -17.45 -12.97
CA CYS A 138 -11.11 -16.49 -13.58
C CYS A 138 -11.81 -15.95 -14.83
N ASP A 139 -12.88 -15.20 -14.61
CA ASP A 139 -13.29 -14.19 -15.57
C ASP A 139 -12.17 -13.15 -15.48
N TRP A 140 -11.03 -13.43 -16.13
CA TRP A 140 -10.08 -12.40 -16.50
C TRP A 140 -10.76 -11.38 -17.42
N SER A 141 -11.88 -11.80 -18.01
CA SER A 141 -13.04 -11.00 -18.40
C SER A 141 -13.86 -10.52 -17.20
N THR A 142 -13.24 -9.99 -16.14
CA THR A 142 -13.82 -8.82 -15.48
C THR A 142 -13.64 -7.70 -16.50
N LYS A 143 -14.41 -7.81 -17.59
CA LYS A 143 -15.18 -6.70 -18.09
C LYS A 143 -16.00 -6.30 -16.87
N LEU A 144 -15.36 -5.57 -15.95
CA LEU A 144 -16.06 -4.77 -14.98
C LEU A 144 -17.16 -4.13 -15.81
N GLU A 145 -18.33 -3.95 -15.22
CA GLU A 145 -19.26 -2.95 -15.69
C GLU A 145 -18.60 -1.54 -15.78
N ALA A 146 -17.28 -1.38 -15.65
CA ALA A 146 -16.49 -0.28 -16.18
C ALA A 146 -16.68 -0.05 -17.69
N ASP A 147 -17.17 -1.02 -18.46
CA ASP A 147 -17.59 -0.77 -19.84
C ASP A 147 -19.04 -0.28 -19.95
N ALA A 148 -19.82 -0.29 -18.86
CA ALA A 148 -21.09 0.41 -18.84
C ALA A 148 -20.81 1.90 -19.11
N GLU A 149 -21.55 2.51 -20.04
CA GLU A 149 -21.52 3.96 -20.26
C GLU A 149 -21.91 4.73 -18.98
N VAL A 150 -22.58 4.05 -18.05
CA VAL A 150 -23.16 4.64 -16.85
C VAL A 150 -22.19 4.53 -15.68
N VAL A 151 -21.71 5.69 -15.21
CA VAL A 151 -20.98 5.81 -13.94
C VAL A 151 -21.88 5.34 -12.80
N ALA A 152 -21.36 4.50 -11.91
CA ALA A 152 -22.11 3.95 -10.79
C ALA A 152 -22.63 5.05 -9.83
N ASP A 153 -23.80 4.85 -9.24
CA ASP A 153 -24.51 5.89 -8.48
C ASP A 153 -23.77 6.34 -7.22
N PHE A 154 -22.95 5.48 -6.62
CA PHE A 154 -22.11 5.85 -5.48
C PHE A 154 -20.97 6.82 -5.84
N LEU A 155 -20.74 7.11 -7.14
CA LEU A 155 -19.79 8.11 -7.62
C LEU A 155 -20.46 9.44 -8.02
N LYS A 156 -21.79 9.54 -7.86
CA LYS A 156 -22.60 10.74 -8.12
C LYS A 156 -23.02 11.38 -6.80
N ASP A 157 -23.32 12.68 -6.84
CA ASP A 157 -24.00 13.38 -5.74
C ASP A 157 -25.50 13.00 -5.69
N LYS A 158 -26.25 13.63 -4.77
CA LYS A 158 -27.69 13.38 -4.57
C LYS A 158 -28.52 13.89 -5.75
N GLU A 159 -27.96 14.82 -6.52
CA GLU A 159 -28.53 15.48 -7.67
C GLU A 159 -28.18 14.73 -8.98
N GLY A 160 -27.32 13.71 -8.92
CA GLY A 160 -26.88 12.90 -10.05
C GLY A 160 -25.64 13.44 -10.80
N ASN A 161 -25.02 14.52 -10.34
CA ASN A 161 -23.77 15.02 -10.91
C ASN A 161 -22.59 14.15 -10.46
N GLN A 162 -21.67 13.91 -11.38
CA GLN A 162 -20.46 13.17 -11.08
C GLN A 162 -19.48 14.02 -10.26
N VAL A 163 -19.25 13.65 -9.00
CA VAL A 163 -18.30 14.36 -8.10
C VAL A 163 -16.86 13.91 -8.33
N THR A 164 -16.68 12.64 -8.69
CA THR A 164 -15.33 12.06 -8.92
C THR A 164 -15.00 12.11 -10.41
N PRO A 165 -13.94 12.83 -10.83
CA PRO A 165 -13.54 12.88 -12.23
C PRO A 165 -13.32 11.47 -12.82
N SER A 166 -13.86 11.23 -14.01
CA SER A 166 -13.65 9.96 -14.72
C SER A 166 -12.21 9.84 -15.21
N THR A 167 -11.60 8.67 -15.07
CA THR A 167 -10.30 8.35 -15.65
C THR A 167 -10.40 7.66 -17.02
N ARG A 168 -11.61 7.38 -17.51
CA ARG A 168 -11.86 6.58 -18.73
C ARG A 168 -11.22 7.21 -19.97
N ASP A 169 -11.41 8.51 -20.16
CA ASP A 169 -10.97 9.25 -21.35
C ASP A 169 -9.74 10.11 -21.07
N GLN A 170 -9.02 9.84 -19.97
CA GLN A 170 -7.82 10.58 -19.65
C GLN A 170 -6.72 10.20 -20.64
N LEU A 171 -6.40 11.13 -21.54
CA LEU A 171 -5.31 10.96 -22.49
C LEU A 171 -3.98 10.77 -21.74
N VAL A 172 -3.29 9.67 -22.04
CA VAL A 172 -1.94 9.44 -21.52
C VAL A 172 -0.97 10.35 -22.28
N GLU A 173 -0.14 11.09 -21.55
CA GLU A 173 0.84 11.98 -22.16
C GLU A 173 1.90 11.18 -22.96
N ASP A 174 2.26 11.69 -24.13
CA ASP A 174 3.42 11.19 -24.89
C ASP A 174 4.71 11.30 -24.06
N LEU A 175 5.67 10.39 -24.29
CA LEU A 175 6.95 10.38 -23.55
C LEU A 175 7.71 11.72 -23.60
N GLN A 176 7.60 12.45 -24.71
CA GLN A 176 8.24 13.76 -24.85
C GLN A 176 7.53 14.82 -23.99
N THR A 177 6.19 14.81 -24.01
CA THR A 177 5.33 15.69 -23.19
C THR A 177 5.51 15.41 -21.70
N TYR A 178 5.56 14.13 -21.30
CA TYR A 178 5.87 13.74 -19.93
C TYR A 178 7.23 14.30 -19.46
N ARG A 179 8.27 14.21 -20.30
CA ARG A 179 9.61 14.70 -19.98
C ARG A 179 9.68 16.22 -19.88
N THR A 180 8.90 16.96 -20.67
CA THR A 180 8.84 18.42 -20.59
C THR A 180 8.02 18.86 -19.38
N ASN A 181 6.86 18.26 -19.14
CA ASN A 181 6.00 18.53 -17.99
C ASN A 181 6.71 18.23 -16.67
N ARG A 182 7.43 17.11 -16.59
CA ARG A 182 8.25 16.77 -15.41
C ARG A 182 9.37 17.79 -15.14
N ARG A 183 9.94 18.41 -16.18
CA ARG A 183 10.92 19.50 -16.01
C ARG A 183 10.26 20.77 -15.51
N LYS A 184 9.13 21.17 -16.11
CA LYS A 184 8.35 22.33 -15.69
C LYS A 184 7.87 22.20 -14.24
N LEU A 185 7.36 21.03 -13.86
CA LEU A 185 6.89 20.78 -12.50
C LEU A 185 8.03 20.93 -11.47
N LYS A 186 9.21 20.41 -11.77
CA LYS A 186 10.39 20.59 -10.91
C LYS A 186 10.78 22.06 -10.75
N GLU A 187 10.73 22.82 -11.84
CA GLU A 187 11.02 24.26 -11.81
C GLU A 187 9.99 25.02 -10.97
N LEU A 188 8.70 24.71 -11.11
CA LEU A 188 7.63 25.32 -10.31
C LEU A 188 7.77 25.01 -8.82
N ILE A 189 8.11 23.77 -8.46
CA ILE A 189 8.35 23.38 -7.07
C ILE A 189 9.54 24.17 -6.51
N LEU A 190 10.64 24.26 -7.26
CA LEU A 190 11.82 25.00 -6.83
C LEU A 190 11.52 26.49 -6.62
N ARG A 191 10.80 27.14 -7.52
CA ARG A 191 10.35 28.53 -7.34
C ARG A 191 9.43 28.71 -6.15
N ARG A 192 8.53 27.76 -5.89
CA ARG A 192 7.67 27.78 -4.71
C ARG A 192 8.52 27.77 -3.44
N ASP A 193 9.52 26.88 -3.39
CA ASP A 193 10.38 26.74 -2.22
C ASP A 193 11.26 27.99 -2.03
N GLU A 194 11.81 28.58 -3.10
CA GLU A 194 12.51 29.87 -3.05
C GLU A 194 11.62 31.02 -2.54
N ASN A 195 10.36 31.06 -2.97
CA ASN A 195 9.40 32.08 -2.51
C ASN A 195 9.01 31.88 -1.03
N LEU A 196 8.97 30.64 -0.54
CA LEU A 196 8.74 30.33 0.87
C LEU A 196 9.95 30.75 1.72
N ASP A 197 11.16 30.45 1.26
CA ASP A 197 12.40 30.82 1.96
C ASP A 197 12.56 32.35 2.05
N SER A 198 12.20 33.08 0.98
CA SER A 198 12.27 34.55 0.94
C SER A 198 11.24 35.23 1.87
N GLN A 199 10.04 34.68 2.03
CA GLN A 199 9.05 35.18 3.01
C GLN A 199 9.49 34.92 4.46
N SER A 200 10.30 33.89 4.70
CA SER A 200 10.82 33.58 6.04
C SER A 200 11.99 34.49 6.45
N SER A 201 12.79 34.98 5.50
CA SER A 201 13.88 35.91 5.79
C SER A 201 13.38 37.31 6.13
N ASP A 202 12.39 37.81 5.38
CA ASP A 202 11.82 39.16 5.58
C ASP A 202 11.04 39.29 6.90
N ALA A 203 10.58 38.18 7.50
CA ALA A 203 9.91 38.18 8.81
C ALA A 203 10.87 38.15 10.01
N SER A 204 12.19 38.09 9.78
CA SER A 204 13.20 37.94 10.84
C SER A 204 14.07 39.19 11.09
N GLU A 205 13.81 40.29 10.39
CA GLU A 205 14.61 41.52 10.49
C GLU A 205 13.96 42.66 11.33
N ASP A 206 12.78 42.46 11.93
CA ASP A 206 12.03 43.52 12.66
C ASP A 206 12.00 43.40 14.20
N GLU A 207 12.94 42.69 14.83
CA GLU A 207 13.03 42.60 16.31
C GLU A 207 14.43 42.96 16.85
N ASP A 208 15.01 44.10 16.43
CA ASP A 208 16.03 44.83 17.21
C ASP A 208 16.22 46.25 16.66
N ILE A 209 15.48 47.24 17.18
CA ILE A 209 15.92 48.65 17.42
C ILE A 209 14.80 49.31 18.22
N GLY A 210 15.02 49.52 19.52
CA GLY A 210 14.08 50.25 20.36
C GLY A 210 14.38 50.29 21.86
N SER A 211 15.61 49.98 22.27
CA SER A 211 16.09 50.31 23.62
C SER A 211 16.92 51.60 23.54
N GLY A 212 16.39 52.73 24.02
CA GLY A 212 17.21 53.94 24.12
C GLY A 212 16.46 55.25 24.38
N LEU A 213 16.29 55.54 25.69
CA LEU A 213 16.10 56.84 26.34
C LEU A 213 14.73 57.52 26.23
#